data_AF-A0A3A8I9R3-F1
#
_entry.id   AF-A0A3A8I9R3-F1
#
_cell.length_a   1.000
_cell.length_b   1.000
_cell.length_c   1.000
_cell.angle_alpha   90.00
_cell.angle_beta   90.00
_cell.angle_gamma   90.00
#
_symmetry.space_group_name_H-M   'P 1'
#
loop_
_entity.id
_entity.type
_entity.pdbx_description
1 polymer ?
#
loop_
_entity_poly.entity_id
_entity_poly.type
_entity_poly.pdbx_seq_one_letter_code
_entity_poly.pdbx_strand_id
1 'polypeptide(L)'
;MGRLEQIEAVRVVLEIVGPLALGLISGALFKKFMYPRVLERMGSRLEGVVTSPANVFLNGLLIGVYLGVAAACHASNAPETVAWLQTHLGLQPSPTLLRIASFVATFFCGYNLATLPSSTSEEDGGLHVDRRS
;
A
#
# COMPACT_ATOMS: atom_id res chain seq x y z
N MET A 1 -15.34 14.65 28.32
CA MET A 1 -14.37 14.10 27.34
C MET A 1 -13.16 15.01 27.36
N GLY A 2 -12.05 14.53 27.93
CA GLY A 2 -10.90 15.37 28.28
C GLY A 2 -9.97 15.62 27.09
N ARG A 3 -9.34 16.79 27.02
CA ARG A 3 -8.36 17.17 25.98
C ARG A 3 -7.25 16.12 25.79
N LEU A 4 -6.90 15.36 26.84
CA LEU A 4 -5.91 14.28 26.82
C LEU A 4 -6.37 13.04 26.04
N GLU A 5 -7.62 12.60 26.23
CA GLU A 5 -8.20 11.47 25.49
C GLU A 5 -8.26 11.76 23.99
N GLN A 6 -8.51 13.02 23.62
CA GLN A 6 -8.54 13.46 22.24
C GLN A 6 -7.15 13.42 21.59
N ILE A 7 -6.10 13.80 22.32
CA ILE A 7 -4.70 13.73 21.84
C ILE A 7 -4.29 12.27 21.64
N GLU A 8 -4.67 11.39 22.57
CA GLU A 8 -4.36 9.97 22.48
C GLU A 8 -5.10 9.28 21.33
N ALA A 9 -6.38 9.60 21.14
CA ALA A 9 -7.16 9.13 19.99
C ALA A 9 -6.54 9.59 18.65
N VAL A 10 -6.14 10.85 18.53
CA VAL A 10 -5.47 11.38 17.34
C VAL A 10 -4.13 10.67 17.09
N ARG A 11 -3.38 10.38 18.15
CA ARG A 11 -2.10 9.66 18.05
C ARG A 11 -2.31 8.24 17.52
N VAL A 12 -3.29 7.50 18.05
CA VAL A 12 -3.61 6.14 17.58
C VAL A 12 -4.04 6.15 16.11
N VAL A 13 -4.87 7.13 15.70
CA VAL A 13 -5.25 7.29 14.30
C VAL A 13 -4.04 7.61 13.43
N LEU A 14 -3.16 8.52 13.85
CA LEU A 14 -1.93 8.87 13.12
C LEU A 14 -0.93 7.72 13.02
N GLU A 15 -0.91 6.79 13.98
CA GLU A 15 -0.05 5.60 13.91
C GLU A 15 -0.42 4.67 12.75
N ILE A 16 -1.68 4.67 12.31
CA ILE A 16 -2.15 3.90 11.16
C ILE A 16 -2.18 4.77 9.89
N VAL A 17 -2.76 5.97 9.99
CA VAL A 17 -2.95 6.88 8.85
C VAL A 17 -1.61 7.45 8.35
N GLY A 18 -0.66 7.70 9.25
CA GLY A 18 0.67 8.23 8.93
C GLY A 18 1.44 7.38 7.92
N PRO A 19 1.77 6.12 8.24
CA PRO A 19 2.45 5.23 7.29
C PRO A 19 1.66 5.02 6.00
N LEU A 20 0.33 4.90 6.08
CA LEU A 20 -0.51 4.72 4.89
C LEU A 20 -0.43 5.93 3.95
N ALA A 21 -0.58 7.13 4.48
CA ALA A 21 -0.49 8.38 3.73
C ALA A 21 0.91 8.59 3.14
N LEU A 22 1.95 8.30 3.92
CA LEU A 22 3.34 8.35 3.45
C LEU A 22 3.57 7.38 2.28
N GLY A 23 3.01 6.18 2.38
CA GLY A 23 3.01 5.17 1.32
C GLY A 23 2.32 5.69 0.06
N LEU A 24 1.10 6.20 0.19
CA LEU A 24 0.32 6.77 -0.93
C LEU A 24 1.07 7.90 -1.63
N ILE A 25 1.61 8.86 -0.88
CA ILE A 25 2.36 9.99 -1.44
C ILE A 25 3.61 9.46 -2.16
N SER A 26 4.34 8.55 -1.54
CA SER A 26 5.56 7.96 -2.11
C SER A 26 5.27 7.16 -3.39
N GLY A 27 4.19 6.38 -3.40
CA GLY A 27 3.72 5.62 -4.57
C GLY A 27 3.25 6.53 -5.69
N ALA A 28 2.51 7.61 -5.38
CA ALA A 28 2.07 8.58 -6.36
C ALA A 28 3.25 9.34 -7.00
N LEU A 29 4.24 9.76 -6.18
CA LEU A 29 5.47 10.38 -6.68
C LEU A 29 6.27 9.41 -7.56
N PHE A 30 6.39 8.15 -7.15
CA PHE A 30 7.04 7.12 -7.95
C PHE A 30 6.32 6.92 -9.30
N LYS A 31 5.00 6.73 -9.29
CA LYS A 31 4.17 6.56 -10.48
C LYS A 31 4.28 7.77 -11.43
N LYS A 32 4.38 8.99 -10.89
CA LYS A 32 4.48 10.21 -11.70
C LYS A 32 5.88 10.44 -12.28
N PHE A 33 6.94 10.27 -11.49
CA PHE A 33 8.28 10.72 -11.87
C PHE A 33 9.22 9.60 -12.28
N MET A 34 9.13 8.43 -11.64
CA MET A 34 10.07 7.33 -11.84
C MET A 34 9.53 6.29 -12.81
N TYR A 35 8.24 5.99 -12.76
CA TYR A 35 7.64 4.97 -13.60
C TYR A 35 7.85 5.19 -15.12
N PRO A 36 7.73 6.42 -15.67
CA PRO A 36 8.03 6.65 -17.10
C PRO A 36 9.48 6.31 -17.45
N ARG A 37 10.44 6.74 -16.61
CA ARG A 37 11.87 6.46 -16.82
C ARG A 37 12.22 4.98 -16.69
N VAL A 38 11.50 4.26 -15.83
CA VAL A 38 11.67 2.82 -15.64
C VAL A 38 11.14 2.08 -16.87
N LEU A 39 9.95 2.45 -17.38
CA LEU A 39 9.38 1.88 -18.60
C LEU A 39 10.27 2.14 -19.83
N GLU A 40 10.76 3.38 -19.99
CA GLU A 40 11.69 3.74 -21.07
C GLU A 40 12.94 2.85 -21.10
N ARG A 41 13.45 2.46 -19.91
CA ARG A 41 14.61 1.57 -19.79
C ARG A 41 14.29 0.09 -19.99
N MET A 42 13.07 -0.34 -19.66
CA MET A 42 12.66 -1.75 -19.72
C MET A 42 12.16 -2.18 -21.11
N GLY A 43 11.81 -1.22 -21.97
CA GLY A 43 11.38 -1.48 -23.35
C GLY A 43 9.93 -1.94 -23.47
N SER A 44 9.38 -1.85 -24.68
CA SER A 44 7.95 -2.01 -24.99
C SER A 44 7.34 -3.37 -24.64
N ARG A 45 8.15 -4.43 -24.49
CA ARG A 45 7.65 -5.77 -24.10
C ARG A 45 7.21 -5.85 -22.64
N LEU A 46 7.82 -5.09 -21.73
CA LEU A 46 7.43 -5.13 -20.32
C LEU A 46 6.20 -4.26 -20.02
N GLU A 47 5.95 -3.23 -20.83
CA GLU A 47 4.80 -2.35 -20.64
C GLU A 47 3.47 -3.11 -20.65
N GLY A 48 3.31 -4.07 -21.58
CA GLY A 48 2.14 -4.96 -21.63
C GLY A 48 2.06 -5.97 -20.49
N VAL A 49 3.19 -6.33 -19.87
CA VAL A 49 3.22 -7.24 -18.71
C VAL A 49 2.83 -6.50 -17.44
N VAL A 50 3.36 -5.29 -17.25
CA VAL A 50 3.11 -4.46 -16.06
C VAL A 50 1.66 -3.96 -16.02
N THR A 51 1.03 -3.76 -17.17
CA THR A 51 -0.39 -3.36 -17.28
C THR A 51 -1.35 -4.55 -17.39
N SER A 52 -0.84 -5.79 -17.40
CA SER A 52 -1.68 -6.97 -17.56
C SER A 52 -2.67 -7.15 -16.39
N PRO A 53 -3.88 -7.70 -16.63
CA PRO A 53 -4.83 -8.03 -15.58
C PRO A 53 -4.24 -8.95 -14.50
N ALA A 54 -3.34 -9.85 -14.90
CA ALA A 54 -2.62 -10.72 -13.98
C ALA A 54 -1.74 -9.93 -13.01
N ASN A 55 -1.03 -8.90 -13.50
CA ASN A 55 -0.20 -8.05 -12.64
C ASN A 55 -1.05 -7.19 -11.70
N VAL A 56 -2.19 -6.67 -12.17
CA VAL A 56 -3.15 -5.95 -11.31
C VAL A 56 -3.69 -6.86 -10.21
N PHE A 57 -4.08 -8.08 -10.54
CA PHE A 57 -4.55 -9.07 -9.58
C PHE A 57 -3.48 -9.44 -8.55
N LEU A 58 -2.25 -9.71 -9.00
CA LEU A 58 -1.12 -9.99 -8.12
C LEU A 58 -0.83 -8.82 -7.17
N ASN A 59 -0.92 -7.58 -7.66
CA ASN A 59 -0.75 -6.40 -6.83
C ASN A 59 -1.88 -6.27 -5.78
N GLY A 60 -3.13 -6.56 -6.16
CA GLY A 60 -4.25 -6.64 -5.23
C GLY A 60 -4.06 -7.70 -4.14
N LEU A 61 -3.59 -8.90 -4.53
CA LEU A 61 -3.26 -9.97 -3.59
C LEU A 61 -2.14 -9.56 -2.64
N LEU A 62 -1.11 -8.90 -3.17
CA LEU A 62 0.01 -8.40 -2.37
C LEU A 62 -0.44 -7.34 -1.35
N ILE A 63 -1.33 -6.43 -1.74
CA ILE A 63 -1.96 -5.47 -0.82
C ILE A 63 -2.72 -6.23 0.28
N GLY A 64 -3.48 -7.28 -0.08
CA GLY A 64 -4.18 -8.13 0.91
C GLY A 64 -3.22 -8.79 1.91
N VAL A 65 -2.08 -9.29 1.43
CA VAL A 65 -1.03 -9.86 2.29
C VAL A 65 -0.47 -8.79 3.25
N TYR A 66 -0.11 -7.61 2.74
CA TYR A 66 0.38 -6.52 3.59
C TYR A 66 -0.67 -6.06 4.60
N LEU A 67 -1.94 -6.02 4.23
CA LEU A 67 -3.03 -5.69 5.15
C LEU A 67 -3.16 -6.73 6.26
N GLY A 68 -3.06 -8.02 5.92
CA GLY A 68 -3.04 -9.11 6.89
C GLY A 68 -1.86 -9.00 7.87
N VAL A 69 -0.66 -8.72 7.36
CA VAL A 69 0.54 -8.49 8.20
C VAL A 69 0.37 -7.25 9.09
N ALA A 70 -0.14 -6.16 8.53
CA ALA A 70 -0.38 -4.92 9.27
C ALA A 70 -1.35 -5.16 10.43
N ALA A 71 -2.45 -5.89 10.19
CA ALA A 71 -3.44 -6.25 11.18
C ALA A 71 -2.90 -7.24 12.23
N ALA A 72 -2.19 -8.28 11.82
CA ALA A 72 -1.61 -9.26 12.75
C ALA A 72 -0.57 -8.63 13.66
N CYS A 73 0.28 -7.75 13.12
CA CYS A 73 1.35 -7.10 13.88
C CYS A 73 0.90 -5.81 14.61
N HIS A 74 -0.37 -5.40 14.47
CA HIS A 74 -0.90 -4.23 15.16
C HIS A 74 -0.91 -4.44 16.69
N ALA A 75 -0.80 -3.36 17.46
CA ALA A 75 -0.68 -3.42 18.92
C ALA A 75 -1.83 -4.19 19.61
N SER A 76 -3.03 -4.17 19.03
CA SER A 76 -4.19 -4.91 19.53
C SER A 76 -4.07 -6.44 19.39
N ASN A 77 -3.35 -6.90 18.37
CA ASN A 77 -3.28 -8.32 17.98
C ASN A 77 -1.88 -8.91 18.21
N ALA A 78 -0.90 -8.07 18.52
CA ALA A 78 0.48 -8.43 18.83
C ALA A 78 0.64 -9.62 19.80
N PRO A 79 -0.09 -9.71 20.95
CA PRO A 79 0.07 -10.84 21.86
C PRO A 79 -0.36 -12.17 21.23
N GLU A 80 -1.47 -12.18 20.48
CA GLU A 80 -1.97 -13.38 19.78
C GLU A 80 -0.99 -13.80 18.68
N THR A 81 -0.48 -12.84 17.92
CA THR A 81 0.52 -13.09 16.86
C THR A 81 1.82 -13.65 17.43
N VAL A 82 2.30 -13.12 18.56
CA VAL A 82 3.50 -13.67 19.24
C VAL A 82 3.24 -15.10 19.73
N ALA A 83 2.08 -15.37 20.34
CA ALA A 83 1.73 -16.71 20.78
C ALA A 83 1.67 -17.70 19.60
N TRP A 84 1.08 -17.29 18.47
CA TRP A 84 1.02 -18.09 17.26
C TRP A 84 2.42 -18.39 16.69
N LEU A 85 3.28 -17.36 16.59
CA LEU A 85 4.66 -17.48 16.12
C LEU A 85 5.50 -18.38 17.02
N GLN A 86 5.32 -18.27 18.34
CA GLN A 86 6.02 -19.11 19.30
C GLN A 86 5.58 -20.57 19.16
N THR A 87 4.28 -20.81 18.95
CA THR A 87 3.71 -22.16 18.84
C THR A 87 4.11 -22.86 17.54
N HIS A 88 4.13 -22.14 16.41
CA HIS A 88 4.33 -22.76 15.09
C HIS A 88 5.76 -22.65 14.58
N LEU A 89 6.49 -21.59 14.94
CA LEU A 89 7.82 -21.29 14.41
C LEU A 89 8.90 -21.21 15.50
N GLY A 90 8.54 -21.32 16.79
CA GLY A 90 9.48 -21.15 17.90
C GLY A 90 10.06 -19.74 18.00
N LEU A 91 9.41 -18.75 17.38
CA LEU A 91 9.89 -17.37 17.33
C LEU A 91 9.18 -16.50 18.36
N GLN A 92 9.95 -15.65 19.04
CA GLN A 92 9.43 -14.68 19.99
C GLN A 92 9.92 -13.27 19.63
N PRO A 93 9.32 -12.65 18.61
CA PRO A 93 9.73 -11.32 18.16
C PRO A 93 9.46 -10.26 19.25
N SER A 94 10.32 -9.25 19.30
CA SER A 94 10.14 -8.14 20.24
C SER A 94 8.93 -7.27 19.86
N PRO A 95 8.25 -6.62 20.82
CA PRO A 95 7.12 -5.73 20.53
C PRO A 95 7.47 -4.62 19.52
N THR A 96 8.70 -4.10 19.59
CA THR A 96 9.23 -3.13 18.64
C THR A 96 9.26 -3.68 17.22
N LEU A 97 9.64 -4.95 17.05
CA LEU A 97 9.69 -5.59 15.73
C LEU A 97 8.30 -5.74 15.11
N LEU A 98 7.29 -6.16 15.89
CA LEU A 98 5.90 -6.21 15.38
C LEU A 98 5.41 -4.80 15.00
N ARG A 99 5.73 -3.79 15.81
CA ARG A 99 5.34 -2.41 15.50
C ARG A 99 5.96 -1.92 14.19
N ILE A 100 7.25 -2.20 13.98
CA ILE A 100 7.94 -1.88 12.72
C ILE A 100 7.30 -2.65 11.56
N ALA A 101 7.03 -3.95 11.72
CA ALA A 101 6.40 -4.77 10.70
C ALA A 101 5.02 -4.22 10.31
N SER A 102 4.20 -3.85 11.29
CA SER A 102 2.88 -3.23 11.06
C SER A 102 3.00 -1.91 10.32
N PHE A 103 3.95 -1.06 10.71
CA PHE A 103 4.20 0.23 10.04
C PHE A 103 4.65 0.04 8.58
N VAL A 104 5.64 -0.82 8.35
CA VAL A 104 6.20 -1.12 7.03
C VAL A 104 5.13 -1.72 6.12
N ALA A 105 4.34 -2.68 6.62
CA ALA A 105 3.25 -3.27 5.86
C ALA A 105 2.17 -2.23 5.50
N THR A 106 1.80 -1.36 6.45
CA THR A 106 0.84 -0.27 6.20
C THR A 106 1.36 0.73 5.16
N PHE A 107 2.65 1.06 5.21
CA PHE A 107 3.30 1.88 4.17
C PHE A 107 3.21 1.21 2.80
N PHE A 108 3.53 -0.08 2.70
CA PHE A 108 3.47 -0.80 1.43
C PHE A 108 2.04 -0.97 0.90
N CYS A 109 1.02 -1.08 1.77
CA CYS A 109 -0.37 -0.99 1.34
C CYS A 109 -0.63 0.33 0.60
N GLY A 110 -0.29 1.46 1.22
CA GLY A 110 -0.48 2.77 0.60
C GLY A 110 0.33 2.94 -0.68
N TYR A 111 1.59 2.52 -0.67
CA TYR A 111 2.47 2.59 -1.84
C TYR A 111 1.89 1.80 -3.02
N ASN A 112 1.55 0.53 -2.80
CA ASN A 112 1.03 -0.33 -3.87
C ASN A 112 -0.35 0.12 -4.36
N LEU A 113 -1.20 0.67 -3.48
CA LEU A 113 -2.49 1.23 -3.87
C LEU A 113 -2.32 2.43 -4.81
N ALA A 114 -1.37 3.32 -4.54
CA ALA A 114 -1.10 4.48 -5.38
C ALA A 114 -0.43 4.12 -6.72
N THR A 115 0.27 2.99 -6.79
CA THR A 115 0.94 2.52 -8.01
C THR A 115 0.07 1.63 -8.88
N LEU A 116 -1.15 1.25 -8.44
CA LEU A 116 -2.08 0.48 -9.25
C LEU A 116 -2.30 1.17 -10.62
N PRO A 117 -2.26 0.41 -11.73
CA PRO A 117 -2.68 0.92 -13.03
C PRO A 117 -4.12 1.40 -12.91
N SER A 118 -4.34 2.68 -13.25
CA SER A 118 -5.69 3.22 -13.35
C SER A 118 -6.37 2.52 -14.51
N SER A 119 -7.52 1.87 -14.30
CA SER A 119 -8.31 1.32 -15.39
C SER A 119 -8.64 2.48 -16.34
N THR A 120 -8.17 2.39 -17.57
CA THR A 120 -8.58 3.26 -18.68
C THR A 120 -10.06 3.02 -18.96
N SER A 121 -10.92 3.64 -18.15
CA SER A 121 -12.35 3.74 -18.38
C SER A 121 -12.87 5.18 -18.23
N GLU A 122 -11.98 6.14 -17.94
CA GLU A 122 -12.35 7.57 -17.78
C GLU A 122 -11.71 8.50 -18.84
N GLU A 123 -10.96 7.98 -19.82
CA GLU A 123 -10.27 8.81 -20.83
C GLU A 123 -10.85 8.71 -22.25
N ASP A 124 -11.98 8.02 -22.43
CA ASP A 124 -12.63 7.84 -23.76
C ASP A 124 -14.02 8.51 -23.83
N GLY A 125 -14.22 9.57 -23.03
CA GLY A 125 -15.49 10.33 -22.95
C GLY A 125 -15.35 11.84 -23.21
N GLY A 126 -14.17 12.33 -23.60
CA GLY A 126 -13.88 13.76 -23.72
C GLY A 126 -13.73 14.25 -25.16
N LEU A 127 -14.87 14.40 -25.86
CA LEU A 127 -15.05 15.18 -27.09
C LEU A 127 -13.99 15.01 -28.21
N HIS A 128 -14.23 14.02 -29.08
CA HIS A 128 -13.80 14.11 -30.48
C HIS A 128 -14.64 15.20 -31.18
N VAL A 129 -14.23 16.47 -31.06
CA VAL A 129 -14.74 17.54 -31.94
C VAL A 129 -14.13 17.31 -33.31
N ASP A 130 -14.86 16.57 -34.14
CA ASP A 130 -14.64 16.57 -35.58
C ASP A 130 -15.00 17.98 -36.09
N ARG A 131 -13.98 18.82 -36.33
CA ARG A 131 -14.14 20.05 -37.08
C ARG A 131 -13.36 19.94 -38.38
N ARG A 132 -13.89 19.15 -39.30
CA ARG A 132 -13.69 19.36 -40.74
C ARG A 132 -14.72 20.37 -41.26
N SER A 133 -14.25 21.13 -42.25
CA SER A 133 -14.88 22.19 -43.06
C SER A 133 -15.25 23.48 -42.35
#